data_AF-A0A376TRN5-F1
#
_entry.id   AF-A0A376TRN5-F1
#
_cell.length_a   1.000
_cell.length_b   1.000
_cell.length_c   1.000
_cell.angle_alpha   90.00
_cell.angle_beta   90.00
_cell.angle_gamma   90.00
#
_symmetry.space_group_name_H-M   'P 1'
#
loop_
_entity.id
_entity.type
_entity.pdbx_description
1 polymer ?
#
loop_
_entity_poly.entity_id
_entity_poly.type
_entity_poly.pdbx_seq_one_letter_code
_entity_poly.pdbx_strand_id
1 'polypeptide(L)'
;MRYLPGHRRYFEVHYYLQGQQKIEYAPKETLQVVEYYRDETDREYLKGCGETVEVHEGQIVICDIHEAYRFICNNAVKKVVLKVTIEDGYFHNK
;
A
#
# COMPACT_ATOMS: atom_id res chain seq x y z
N MET A 1 -12.71 -14.76 -1.20
CA MET A 1 -11.40 -14.11 -1.40
C MET A 1 -11.62 -12.62 -1.53
N ARG A 2 -10.85 -11.81 -0.79
CA ARG A 2 -10.92 -10.35 -0.84
C ARG A 2 -9.79 -9.82 -1.75
N TYR A 3 -10.01 -8.69 -2.42
CA TYR A 3 -9.03 -8.08 -3.33
C TYR A 3 -7.88 -7.39 -2.59
N LEU A 4 -6.75 -7.24 -3.26
CA LEU A 4 -5.61 -6.43 -2.84
C LEU A 4 -5.51 -5.21 -3.77
N PRO A 5 -5.61 -3.98 -3.24
CA PRO A 5 -5.36 -2.79 -4.03
C PRO A 5 -3.87 -2.64 -4.35
N GLY A 6 -3.56 -2.17 -5.55
CA GLY A 6 -2.22 -1.79 -5.99
C GLY A 6 -2.17 -0.32 -6.41
N HIS A 7 -1.02 0.31 -6.21
CA HIS A 7 -0.71 1.70 -6.58
C HIS A 7 0.46 1.75 -7.56
N ARG A 8 0.52 2.74 -8.46
CA ARG A 8 1.60 2.83 -9.47
C ARG A 8 2.33 4.17 -9.47
N ARG A 9 1.77 5.23 -8.88
CA ARG A 9 2.40 6.56 -8.86
C ARG A 9 3.10 6.91 -7.55
N TYR A 10 2.61 6.34 -6.45
CA TYR A 10 3.15 6.61 -5.13
C TYR A 10 3.47 5.31 -4.42
N PHE A 11 4.68 5.21 -3.87
CA PHE A 11 4.92 4.26 -2.78
C PHE A 11 4.57 4.95 -1.45
N GLU A 12 4.15 4.16 -0.47
CA GLU A 12 3.76 4.68 0.83
C GLU A 12 4.73 4.23 1.92
N VAL A 13 5.12 5.15 2.80
CA VAL A 13 5.86 4.85 4.02
C VAL A 13 4.97 5.07 5.22
N HIS A 14 4.69 4.02 5.97
CA HIS A 14 3.86 4.04 7.17
C HIS A 14 4.76 3.93 8.40
N TYR A 15 4.81 4.96 9.24
CA TYR A 15 5.49 4.93 10.53
C TYR A 15 4.48 4.91 11.67
N TYR A 16 4.51 3.85 12.49
CA TYR A 16 3.53 3.63 13.55
C TYR A 16 3.95 4.33 14.84
N LEU A 17 3.19 5.36 15.24
CA LEU A 17 3.40 6.12 16.47
C LEU A 17 2.72 5.48 17.69
N GLN A 18 1.66 4.71 17.47
CA GLN A 18 0.93 4.02 18.54
C GLN A 18 0.06 2.90 17.97
N GLY A 19 -0.04 1.80 18.71
CA GLY A 19 -0.92 0.67 18.41
C GLY A 19 -0.27 -0.37 17.51
N GLN A 20 -1.08 -1.30 17.02
CA GLN A 20 -0.62 -2.36 16.12
C GLN A 20 -1.60 -2.57 14.97
N GLN A 21 -1.06 -2.91 13.80
CA GLN A 21 -1.84 -3.17 12.59
C GLN A 21 -1.37 -4.43 11.88
N LYS A 22 -2.31 -5.24 11.43
CA LYS A 22 -2.04 -6.39 10.57
C LYS A 22 -2.14 -5.98 9.10
N ILE A 23 -1.13 -6.33 8.32
CA ILE A 23 -1.01 -6.01 6.89
C ILE A 23 -0.92 -7.32 6.11
N GLU A 24 -1.64 -7.40 4.99
CA GLU A 24 -1.42 -8.41 3.97
C GLU A 24 -0.79 -7.76 2.76
N TYR A 25 0.24 -8.39 2.19
CA TYR A 25 0.90 -7.91 0.99
C TYR A 25 1.31 -9.06 0.07
N ALA A 26 1.45 -8.78 -1.22
CA ALA A 26 2.00 -9.70 -2.21
C ALA A 26 2.62 -8.95 -3.40
N PRO A 27 3.66 -9.50 -4.04
CA PRO A 27 4.16 -8.97 -5.31
C PRO A 27 3.06 -9.05 -6.37
N LYS A 28 2.80 -7.95 -7.08
CA LYS A 28 1.70 -7.87 -8.07
C LYS A 28 1.81 -8.90 -9.17
N GLU A 29 3.04 -9.26 -9.56
CA GLU A 29 3.31 -10.30 -10.56
C GLU A 29 2.79 -11.70 -10.18
N THR A 30 2.58 -11.94 -8.88
CA THR A 30 2.02 -13.21 -8.37
C THR A 30 0.49 -13.21 -8.29
N LEU A 31 -0.15 -12.08 -8.60
CA LEU A 31 -1.59 -11.89 -8.45
C LEU A 31 -2.30 -11.76 -9.79
N GLN A 32 -3.59 -12.12 -9.81
CA GLN A 32 -4.44 -11.93 -10.98
C GLN A 32 -5.06 -10.53 -10.96
N VAL A 33 -4.84 -9.72 -11.98
CA VAL A 33 -5.55 -8.43 -12.15
C VAL A 33 -7.03 -8.71 -12.42
N VAL A 34 -7.91 -8.12 -11.59
CA VAL A 34 -9.37 -8.23 -11.73
C VAL A 34 -10.02 -6.91 -12.10
N GLU A 35 -9.38 -5.79 -11.76
CA GLU A 35 -9.76 -4.47 -12.22
C GLU A 35 -8.51 -3.74 -12.67
N TYR A 36 -8.53 -3.27 -13.91
CA TYR A 36 -7.42 -2.53 -14.50
C TYR A 36 -7.16 -1.23 -13.75
N TYR A 37 -5.92 -0.77 -13.86
CA TYR A 37 -5.48 0.49 -13.28
C TYR A 37 -6.30 1.69 -13.76
N ARG A 38 -6.69 2.54 -12.81
CA ARG A 38 -7.34 3.83 -13.05
C ARG A 38 -6.45 4.98 -12.60
N ASP A 39 -6.16 5.87 -13.53
CA ASP A 39 -5.23 6.98 -13.34
C ASP A 39 -5.73 8.00 -12.31
N GLU A 40 -7.05 8.25 -12.30
CA GLU A 40 -7.69 9.27 -11.45
C GLU A 40 -7.60 8.93 -9.97
N THR A 41 -7.46 7.64 -9.64
CA THR A 41 -7.44 7.15 -8.25
C THR A 41 -6.12 6.48 -7.88
N ASP A 42 -5.16 6.41 -8.81
CA ASP A 42 -3.93 5.64 -8.71
C ASP A 42 -4.19 4.23 -8.15
N ARG A 43 -5.12 3.48 -8.77
CA ARG A 43 -5.58 2.21 -8.19
C ARG A 43 -5.87 1.15 -9.23
N GLU A 44 -5.42 -0.07 -8.93
CA GLU A 44 -5.85 -1.33 -9.57
C GLU A 44 -6.29 -2.32 -8.48
N TYR A 45 -7.09 -3.33 -8.85
CA TYR A 45 -7.47 -4.40 -7.92
C TYR A 45 -6.96 -5.74 -8.44
N LEU A 46 -6.28 -6.46 -7.56
CA LEU A 46 -5.72 -7.77 -7.82
C LEU A 46 -6.34 -8.82 -6.89
N LYS A 47 -6.34 -10.06 -7.33
CA LYS A 47 -6.87 -11.22 -6.62
C LYS A 47 -5.78 -12.28 -6.49
N GLY A 48 -5.57 -12.77 -5.28
CA GLY A 48 -4.62 -13.82 -4.94
C GLY A 48 -4.47 -13.95 -3.43
N CYS A 49 -3.39 -14.58 -3.00
CA CYS A 49 -3.04 -14.75 -1.59
C CYS A 49 -1.77 -13.95 -1.30
N GLY A 50 -1.79 -13.19 -0.20
CA GLY A 50 -0.61 -12.49 0.29
C GLY A 50 -0.08 -13.06 1.60
N GLU A 51 1.14 -12.66 1.93
CA GLU A 51 1.72 -12.87 3.25
C GLU A 51 1.11 -11.88 4.23
N THR A 52 1.04 -12.27 5.50
CA THR A 52 0.47 -11.42 6.54
C THR A 52 1.48 -11.18 7.64
N VAL A 53 1.67 -9.90 7.99
CA VAL A 53 2.56 -9.46 9.06
C VAL A 53 1.82 -8.58 10.05
N GLU A 54 2.23 -8.64 11.31
CA GLU A 54 1.79 -7.68 12.33
C GLU A 54 2.87 -6.62 12.53
N VAL A 55 2.43 -5.37 12.59
CA VAL A 55 3.30 -4.20 12.70
C VAL A 55 2.89 -3.43 13.95
N HIS A 56 3.87 -3.05 14.74
CA HIS A 56 3.73 -2.43 16.05
C HIS A 56 4.30 -1.01 16.06
N GLU A 57 4.00 -0.30 17.15
CA GLU A 57 4.60 1.00 17.47
C GLU A 57 6.13 0.99 17.30
N GLY A 58 6.65 2.08 16.72
CA GLY A 58 8.07 2.25 16.42
C GLY A 58 8.54 1.58 15.11
N GLN A 59 7.70 0.77 14.46
CA GLN A 59 8.06 0.12 13.20
C GLN A 59 7.67 0.96 11.98
N ILE A 60 8.39 0.72 10.89
CA ILE A 60 8.18 1.32 9.57
C ILE A 60 7.79 0.22 8.60
N VAL A 61 6.82 0.51 7.75
CA VAL A 61 6.44 -0.31 6.59
C VAL A 61 6.58 0.54 5.35
N ILE A 62 7.26 -0.01 4.34
CA ILE A 62 7.34 0.58 3.01
C ILE A 62 6.48 -0.30 2.11
N CYS A 63 5.45 0.30 1.50
CA CYS A 63 4.58 -0.35 0.55
C CYS A 63 5.00 0.09 -0.86
N ASP A 64 5.74 -0.77 -1.55
CA ASP A 64 6.30 -0.47 -2.87
C ASP A 64 5.23 -0.52 -3.98
N ILE A 65 5.50 0.18 -5.10
CA ILE A 65 4.61 0.22 -6.28
C ILE A 65 4.46 -1.14 -6.97
N HIS A 66 5.37 -2.08 -6.74
CA HIS A 66 5.32 -3.44 -7.28
C HIS A 66 4.54 -4.40 -6.37
N GLU A 67 4.06 -3.94 -5.21
CA GLU A 67 3.29 -4.72 -4.27
C GLU A 67 1.82 -4.29 -4.26
N ALA A 68 0.94 -5.25 -3.95
CA ALA A 68 -0.44 -4.98 -3.59
C ALA A 68 -0.62 -5.29 -2.11
N TYR A 69 -1.26 -4.40 -1.35
CA TYR A 69 -1.36 -4.54 0.09
C TYR A 69 -2.71 -4.09 0.65
N ARG A 70 -3.10 -4.62 1.80
CA ARG A 70 -4.25 -4.14 2.57
C ARG A 70 -4.02 -4.23 4.06
N PHE A 71 -4.67 -3.33 4.80
CA PHE A 71 -4.74 -3.40 6.25
C PHE A 71 -5.93 -4.28 6.67
N ILE A 72 -5.70 -5.31 7.50
CA ILE A 72 -6.68 -6.37 7.82
C ILE A 72 -7.34 -6.20 9.20
N CYS A 73 -6.88 -5.25 10.03
CA CYS A 73 -7.46 -5.07 11.37
C CYS A 73 -8.14 -3.71 11.55
N ASN A 74 -9.19 -3.69 12.37
CA ASN A 74 -9.96 -2.51 12.73
C ASN A 74 -9.46 -1.80 14.01
N ASN A 75 -8.28 -2.17 14.51
CA ASN A 75 -7.72 -1.51 15.68
C ASN A 75 -7.37 -0.06 15.36
N ALA A 76 -7.64 0.84 16.30
CA ALA A 76 -7.19 2.21 16.20
C ALA A 76 -5.66 2.25 16.27
N VAL A 77 -5.04 2.91 15.29
CA VAL A 77 -3.60 3.15 15.25
C VAL A 77 -3.34 4.63 15.00
N LYS A 78 -2.26 5.13 15.59
CA LYS A 78 -1.72 6.45 15.24
C LYS A 78 -0.49 6.23 14.38
N LYS A 79 -0.48 6.78 13.17
CA LYS A 79 0.66 6.65 12.26
C LYS A 79 0.84 7.89 11.39
N VAL A 80 2.06 8.08 10.92
CA VAL A 80 2.39 9.00 9.83
C VAL A 80 2.43 8.21 8.54
N VAL A 81 1.81 8.73 7.48
CA VAL A 81 1.87 8.15 6.14
C VAL A 81 2.52 9.17 5.22
N LEU A 82 3.67 8.82 4.65
CA LEU A 82 4.32 9.59 3.60
C LEU A 82 3.96 8.96 2.26
N LYS A 83 3.44 9.76 1.33
CA LYS A 83 3.21 9.35 -0.06
C LYS A 83 4.31 9.97 -0.91
N VAL A 84 5.13 9.12 -1.52
CA VAL A 84 6.30 9.55 -2.28
C VAL A 84 6.06 9.22 -3.74
N THR A 85 6.05 10.25 -4.60
CA THR A 85 5.88 10.05 -6.04
C THR A 85 7.13 9.40 -6.65
N ILE A 86 6.91 8.47 -7.58
CA ILE A 86 7.98 7.89 -8.42
C ILE A 86 8.11 8.60 -9.77
N GLU A 87 7.25 9.59 -10.03
CA GLU A 87 7.29 10.36 -11.28
C GLU A 87 8.52 11.28 -11.25
N ASP A 88 9.28 11.29 -12.35
CA ASP A 88 10.45 12.16 -12.49
C ASP A 88 10.04 13.61 -12.26
N GLY A 89 10.54 14.18 -11.15
CA GLY A 89 10.09 15.44 -10.61
C GLY A 89 10.33 16.62 -11.55
N TYR A 90 9.29 17.04 -12.25
CA TYR A 90 9.08 18.45 -12.59
C TYR A 90 7.73 18.89 -12.04
N PHE A 91 7.73 19.32 -10.77
CA PHE A 91 6.74 20.28 -10.31
C PHE A 91 7.01 21.59 -11.07
N HIS A 92 6.31 21.83 -12.18
CA HIS A 92 6.12 23.20 -12.65
C HIS A 92 5.25 23.87 -11.60
N ASN A 93 5.89 24.55 -10.65
CA ASN A 93 5.19 25.57 -9.85
C ASN A 93 4.48 26.48 -10.85
N LYS A 94 3.14 26.45 -10.82
CA LYS A 94 2.30 27.54 -11.32
C LYS A 94 2.08 28.51 -10.17
#